data_AF-A0A1D2I4T3-F1
#
_entry.id   AF-A0A1D2I4T3-F1
#
_cell.length_a   1.000
_cell.length_b   1.000
_cell.length_c   1.000
_cell.angle_alpha   90.00
_cell.angle_beta   90.00
_cell.angle_gamma   90.00
#
_symmetry.space_group_name_H-M   'P 1'
#
loop_
_entity.id
_entity.type
_entity.pdbx_description
1 polymer ?
#
loop_
_entity_poly.entity_id
_entity_poly.type
_entity_poly.pdbx_seq_one_letter_code
_entity_poly.pdbx_strand_id
1 'polypeptide(L)' 'MRMEPAPLLGMPLTDPDPAPGCTQCRRWARQRQAARAGGDWTQVSDCNVRIRRCTH' A
#
# COMPACT_ATOMS: atom_id res chain seq x y z
N MET A 1 -33.07 17.60 8.51
CA MET A 1 -31.72 17.06 8.23
C MET A 1 -31.77 16.42 6.85
N ARG A 2 -31.07 16.95 5.85
CA ARG A 2 -30.91 16.27 4.56
C ARG A 2 -29.83 15.20 4.72
N MET A 3 -30.11 13.98 4.27
CA MET A 3 -29.09 12.94 4.13
C MET A 3 -28.46 13.10 2.77
N GLU A 4 -27.18 13.42 2.75
CA GLU A 4 -26.40 13.43 1.52
C GLU A 4 -26.19 11.98 1.04
N PRO A 5 -26.20 11.74 -0.28
CA PRO A 5 -25.95 10.40 -0.80
C PRO A 5 -24.57 9.91 -0.39
N ALA A 6 -24.45 8.61 -0.11
CA ALA A 6 -23.18 8.01 0.25
C ALA A 6 -22.16 8.20 -0.89
N PRO A 7 -20.91 8.59 -0.59
CA PRO A 7 -19.88 8.73 -1.60
C PRO A 7 -19.56 7.35 -2.19
N LEU A 8 -19.52 7.28 -3.52
CA LEU A 8 -19.05 6.09 -4.22
C LEU A 8 -17.53 6.01 -4.13
N LEU A 9 -17.03 5.10 -3.29
CA LEU A 9 -15.62 4.75 -3.23
C LEU A 9 -15.36 3.67 -4.29
N GLY A 10 -14.46 3.94 -5.22
CA GLY A 10 -14.08 2.98 -6.26
C GLY A 10 -13.44 1.69 -5.70
N MET A 11 -13.10 0.76 -6.58
CA MET A 11 -12.41 -0.47 -6.17
C MET A 11 -11.06 -0.18 -5.51
N PRO A 12 -10.65 -0.98 -4.51
CA PRO A 12 -9.33 -0.87 -3.92
C PRO A 12 -8.24 -0.98 -4.99
N LEU A 13 -7.25 -0.09 -4.90
CA LEU A 13 -6.09 -0.14 -5.79
C LEU A 13 -5.30 -1.42 -5.53
N THR A 14 -4.76 -2.01 -6.60
CA THR A 14 -3.78 -3.10 -6.49
C THR A 14 -2.56 -2.63 -5.71
N ASP A 15 -1.87 -3.59 -5.10
CA ASP A 15 -0.59 -3.33 -4.44
C ASP A 15 0.38 -2.61 -5.39
N PRO A 16 1.09 -1.57 -4.92
CA PRO A 16 2.09 -0.91 -5.75
C PRO A 16 3.31 -1.81 -5.96
N ASP A 17 3.86 -1.77 -7.16
CA ASP A 17 5.16 -2.37 -7.47
C ASP A 17 6.30 -1.46 -7.02
N PRO A 18 7.45 -2.03 -6.60
CA PRO A 18 8.62 -1.23 -6.29
C PRO A 18 9.20 -0.61 -7.57
N ALA A 19 9.52 0.68 -7.53
CA ALA A 19 10.15 1.35 -8.68
C ALA A 19 11.51 0.71 -9.04
N PRO A 20 11.84 0.62 -10.34
CA PRO A 20 13.13 0.13 -10.82
C PRO A 20 14.28 0.92 -10.20
N GLY A 21 15.37 0.24 -9.81
CA GLY A 21 16.55 0.92 -9.24
C GLY A 21 16.42 1.41 -7.80
N CYS A 22 15.21 1.74 -7.31
CA CYS A 22 14.99 2.23 -5.94
C CYS A 22 15.22 1.15 -4.86
N THR A 23 16.23 1.36 -4.02
CA THR A 23 16.58 0.45 -2.91
C THR A 23 15.52 0.47 -1.80
N GLN A 24 14.91 1.63 -1.52
CA GLN A 24 13.89 1.77 -0.47
C GLN A 24 12.61 1.00 -0.83
N CYS A 25 12.12 1.16 -2.06
CA CYS A 25 10.96 0.40 -2.56
C CYS A 25 11.20 -1.10 -2.52
N ARG A 26 12.38 -1.58 -2.96
CA ARG A 26 12.73 -3.00 -2.85
C ARG A 26 12.72 -3.50 -1.41
N ARG A 27 13.23 -2.71 -0.46
CA ARG A 27 13.22 -3.05 0.97
C ARG A 27 11.79 -3.19 1.49
N TRP A 28 10.92 -2.21 1.22
CA TRP A 28 9.52 -2.28 1.66
C TRP A 28 8.73 -3.40 0.98
N ALA A 29 9.03 -3.72 -0.29
CA ALA A 29 8.40 -4.85 -0.97
C ALA A 29 8.74 -6.19 -0.28
N ARG A 30 10.00 -6.38 0.14
CA ARG A 30 10.41 -7.56 0.93
C ARG A 30 9.75 -7.60 2.31
N GLN A 31 9.68 -6.46 3.01
CA GLN A 31 8.97 -6.37 4.30
C GLN A 31 7.48 -6.68 4.15
N ARG A 32 6.82 -6.19 3.09
CA ARG A 32 5.43 -6.50 2.77
C ARG A 32 5.21 -7.99 2.59
N GLN A 33 6.10 -8.68 1.88
CA GLN A 33 6.00 -10.13 1.68
C GLN A 33 6.14 -10.90 2.99
N ALA A 34 7.09 -10.53 3.85
CA ALA A 34 7.25 -11.14 5.17
C ALA A 34 6.04 -10.88 6.08
N ALA A 35 5.52 -9.66 6.07
CA ALA A 35 4.33 -9.28 6.83
C ALA A 35 3.09 -10.08 6.38
N ARG A 36 2.91 -10.30 5.07
CA ARG A 36 1.86 -11.19 4.55
C ARG A 36 1.99 -12.60 5.07
N ALA A 37 3.20 -13.17 5.00
CA ALA A 37 3.45 -14.52 5.47
C ALA A 37 3.17 -14.67 6.98
N GLY A 38 3.39 -13.60 7.76
CA GLY A 38 3.09 -13.54 9.19
C GLY A 38 1.66 -13.11 9.55
N GLY A 39 0.81 -12.75 8.58
CA GLY A 39 -0.55 -12.25 8.83
C GLY A 39 -0.64 -10.80 9.35
N ASP A 40 0.45 -10.04 9.32
CA ASP A 40 0.50 -8.63 9.75
C ASP A 40 0.02 -7.70 8.62
N TRP A 41 -1.30 -7.57 8.49
CA TRP A 41 -1.93 -6.75 7.45
C TRP A 41 -1.79 -5.23 7.67
N THR A 42 -1.50 -4.81 8.91
CA THR A 42 -1.14 -3.43 9.22
C THR A 42 0.18 -3.08 8.56
N GLN A 43 1.21 -3.90 8.76
CA GLN A 43 2.52 -3.66 8.17
C GLN A 43 2.50 -3.76 6.63
N VAL A 44 1.67 -4.64 6.06
CA VAL A 44 1.43 -4.70 4.61
C VAL A 44 0.91 -3.37 4.08
N SER A 45 -0.09 -2.80 4.75
CA SER A 45 -0.70 -1.53 4.36
C SER A 45 0.29 -0.37 4.46
N ASP A 46 1.08 -0.31 5.53
CA ASP A 46 2.15 0.68 5.70
C ASP A 46 3.20 0.61 4.58
N CYS A 47 3.63 -0.60 4.21
CA CYS A 47 4.56 -0.78 3.10
C CYS A 47 3.98 -0.29 1.78
N ASN A 48 2.69 -0.55 1.51
CA ASN A 48 2.01 -0.06 0.32
C ASN A 48 1.98 1.48 0.28
N VAL A 49 1.65 2.14 1.40
CA VAL A 49 1.63 3.61 1.48
C VAL A 49 3.04 4.18 1.25
N ARG A 50 4.07 3.59 1.86
CA ARG A 50 5.47 4.04 1.69
C ARG A 50 5.96 3.91 0.25
N ILE A 51 5.65 2.80 -0.42
CA ILE A 51 6.01 2.60 -1.84
C ILE A 51 5.32 3.67 -2.71
N ARG A 52 4.03 3.95 -2.50
CA ARG A 52 3.30 4.98 -3.27
C ARG A 52 3.83 6.39 -3.04
N ARG A 53 4.33 6.69 -1.84
CA ARG A 53 4.82 8.02 -1.46
C ARG A 53 6.33 8.20 -1.67
N CYS A 54 7.04 7.17 -2.10
CA CYS A 54 8.47 7.26 -2.27
C CYS A 54 8.80 8.15 -3.47
N THR A 55 9.53 9.23 -3.23
CA THR A 55 10.16 10.01 -4.30
C THR A 55 11.37 9.23 -4.84
N HIS A 56 11.58 9.25 -6.15
CA HIS A 56 12.63 8.51 -6.86
C HIS A 56 13.49 9.45 -7.67
#